data_AF-A0A662B0C3-F1
#
_entry.id   AF-A0A662B0C3-F1
#
_cell.length_a   1.000
_cell.length_b   1.000
_cell.length_c   1.000
_cell.angle_alpha   90.00
_cell.angle_beta   90.00
_cell.angle_gamma   90.00
#
_symmetry.space_group_name_H-M   'P 1'
#
loop_
_entity.id
_entity.type
_entity.pdbx_description
1 polymer ?
#
loop_
_entity_poly.entity_id
_entity_poly.type
_entity_poly.pdbx_seq_one_letter_code
_entity_poly.pdbx_strand_id
1 'polypeptide(L)'
;MVTRAIVSNPGKTKGDVFLTDALYNKGISGSPVFALRDGATHFEWVGMAKSASVDHIVYLAPDEEHLDVIDTEQPFDGTQFIKQNARINYGITYSVTIDAILRFLKENKEKLEQAGVYIDQQQY
;
A
#
# COMPACT_ATOMS: atom_id res chain seq x y z
N MET A 1 -0.52 -13.99 -7.62
CA MET A 1 0.95 -13.95 -7.85
C MET A 1 1.61 -14.06 -6.49
N VAL A 2 2.57 -14.98 -6.30
CA VAL A 2 3.34 -15.11 -5.06
C VAL A 2 4.70 -14.45 -5.33
N THR A 3 5.10 -13.52 -4.46
CA THR A 3 6.38 -12.81 -4.56
C THR A 3 7.15 -12.92 -3.26
N ARG A 4 8.49 -12.92 -3.34
CA ARG A 4 9.39 -12.91 -2.18
C ARG A 4 9.82 -11.48 -1.91
N ALA A 5 9.92 -11.13 -0.64
CA ALA A 5 10.25 -9.77 -0.22
C ALA A 5 11.26 -9.77 0.92
N ILE A 6 12.08 -8.71 0.99
CA ILE A 6 12.84 -8.38 2.19
C ILE A 6 11.94 -7.54 3.08
N VAL A 7 11.86 -7.90 4.36
CA VAL A 7 11.11 -7.15 5.36
C VAL A 7 12.08 -6.26 6.11
N SER A 8 11.76 -4.97 6.23
CA SER A 8 12.49 -4.05 7.10
C SER A 8 11.54 -3.33 8.04
N ASN A 9 12.00 -3.12 9.27
CA ASN A 9 11.34 -2.26 10.24
C ASN A 9 12.31 -1.12 10.60
N PRO A 10 12.46 -0.11 9.73
CA PRO A 10 13.37 1.01 9.97
C PRO A 10 12.81 1.90 11.09
N GLY A 11 13.10 1.51 12.32
CA GLY A 11 12.67 2.18 13.53
C GLY A 11 12.23 1.15 14.57
N LYS A 12 13.01 1.01 15.65
CA LYS A 12 12.61 0.23 16.85
C LYS A 12 11.47 0.92 17.61
N THR A 13 10.45 1.37 16.91
CA THR A 13 9.26 2.01 17.44
C THR A 13 8.10 1.04 17.33
N LYS A 14 7.16 1.12 18.28
CA LYS A 14 5.88 0.40 18.34
C LYS A 14 5.00 0.73 17.13
N GLY A 15 5.46 0.37 15.93
CA GLY A 15 4.89 0.80 14.67
C GLY A 15 3.94 -0.25 14.16
N ASP A 16 2.68 0.13 14.03
CA ASP A 16 1.62 -0.68 13.44
C ASP A 16 1.87 -1.01 11.97
N VAL A 17 3.00 -0.59 11.40
CA VAL A 17 3.37 -0.65 10.00
C VAL A 17 4.81 -1.12 9.85
N PHE A 18 5.08 -1.94 8.84
CA PHE A 18 6.41 -2.35 8.39
C PHE A 18 6.55 -2.20 6.87
N LEU A 19 7.78 -2.20 6.37
CA LEU A 19 8.07 -2.10 4.95
C LEU A 19 8.40 -3.46 4.35
N THR A 20 7.87 -3.69 3.16
CA THR A 20 8.19 -4.84 2.32
C THR A 20 8.77 -4.37 0.99
N ASP A 21 9.91 -4.96 0.62
CA ASP A 21 10.45 -4.85 -0.73
C ASP A 21 9.82 -5.91 -1.62
N ALA A 22 8.69 -5.58 -2.24
CA ALA A 22 8.00 -6.44 -3.18
C ALA A 22 7.34 -5.65 -4.31
N LEU A 23 7.24 -6.29 -5.49
CA LEU A 23 6.56 -5.73 -6.64
C LEU A 23 5.04 -5.79 -6.42
N TYR A 24 4.49 -4.67 -6.01
CA TYR A 24 3.08 -4.52 -5.68
C TYR A 24 2.39 -3.60 -6.70
N ASN A 25 1.30 -4.10 -7.27
CA ASN A 25 0.50 -3.37 -8.26
C ASN A 25 -0.77 -2.80 -7.64
N LYS A 26 -1.39 -1.84 -8.33
CA LYS A 26 -2.74 -1.35 -7.97
C LYS A 26 -3.69 -2.55 -7.81
N GLY A 27 -4.51 -2.50 -6.75
CA GLY A 27 -5.42 -3.60 -6.38
C GLY A 27 -4.87 -4.58 -5.35
N ILE A 28 -3.62 -4.45 -4.92
CA ILE A 28 -3.05 -5.32 -3.87
C ILE A 28 -3.49 -4.95 -2.44
N SER A 29 -4.00 -3.74 -2.20
CA SER A 29 -4.44 -3.31 -0.87
C SER A 29 -5.37 -4.34 -0.23
N GLY A 30 -5.10 -4.72 1.02
CA GLY A 30 -5.82 -5.77 1.74
C GLY A 30 -5.23 -7.17 1.59
N SER A 31 -4.22 -7.37 0.74
CA SER A 31 -3.60 -8.70 0.58
C SER A 31 -2.81 -9.11 1.82
N PRO A 32 -2.90 -10.38 2.26
CA PRO A 32 -2.12 -10.89 3.38
C PRO A 32 -0.62 -10.98 3.04
N VAL A 33 0.21 -10.72 4.04
CA VAL A 33 1.67 -10.86 3.99
C VAL A 33 2.06 -12.01 4.91
N PHE A 34 2.66 -13.04 4.33
CA PHE A 34 3.11 -14.22 5.05
C PHE A 34 4.63 -14.24 5.16
N ALA A 35 5.13 -14.64 6.32
CA ALA A 35 6.55 -14.93 6.54
C ALA A 35 6.77 -16.45 6.59
N LEU A 36 7.97 -16.86 6.18
CA LEU A 36 8.48 -18.20 6.41
C LEU A 36 9.67 -18.06 7.37
N ARG A 37 9.62 -18.76 8.50
CA ARG A 37 10.75 -18.86 9.42
C ARG A 37 11.65 -20.00 8.99
N ASP A 38 12.97 -19.79 9.02
CA ASP A 38 13.93 -20.86 8.66
C ASP A 38 13.67 -22.13 9.48
N GLY A 39 13.50 -23.25 8.78
CA GLY A 39 13.19 -24.56 9.35
C GLY A 39 11.71 -24.79 9.69
N ALA A 40 10.83 -23.80 9.54
CA ALA A 40 9.39 -23.99 9.72
C ALA A 40 8.73 -24.55 8.45
N THR A 41 7.77 -25.45 8.63
CA THR A 41 6.97 -26.05 7.55
C THR A 41 5.70 -25.27 7.22
N HIS A 42 5.43 -24.17 7.94
CA HIS A 42 4.21 -23.39 7.82
C HIS A 42 4.49 -21.91 7.59
N PHE A 43 3.52 -21.23 6.99
CA PHE A 43 3.51 -19.78 6.81
C PHE A 43 2.89 -19.10 8.01
N GLU A 44 3.52 -18.04 8.50
CA GLU A 44 2.98 -17.19 9.56
C GLU A 44 2.38 -15.93 8.93
N TRP A 45 1.14 -15.59 9.28
CA TRP A 45 0.52 -14.34 8.83
C TRP A 45 1.07 -13.17 9.65
N VAL A 46 1.91 -12.34 9.05
CA VAL A 46 2.63 -11.26 9.76
C VAL A 46 2.04 -9.88 9.52
N GLY A 47 1.09 -9.75 8.58
CA GLY A 47 0.42 -8.48 8.33
C GLY A 47 -0.33 -8.40 7.01
N MET A 48 -0.71 -7.19 6.62
CA MET A 48 -1.53 -6.95 5.44
C MET A 48 -1.01 -5.75 4.65
N ALA A 49 -0.90 -5.89 3.33
CA ALA A 49 -0.49 -4.81 2.45
C ALA A 49 -1.52 -3.67 2.51
N LYS A 50 -1.06 -2.45 2.78
CA LYS A 50 -1.93 -1.27 2.93
C LYS A 50 -1.84 -0.36 1.71
N SER A 51 -0.63 0.12 1.43
CA SER A 51 -0.40 1.14 0.41
C SER A 51 1.01 1.05 -0.17
N ALA A 52 1.13 1.37 -1.46
CA ALA A 52 2.43 1.56 -2.08
C ALA A 52 3.03 2.92 -1.69
N SER A 53 4.36 3.04 -1.75
CA SER A 53 5.01 4.35 -1.70
C SER A 53 4.70 5.13 -2.98
N VAL A 54 4.43 6.42 -2.86
CA VAL A 54 4.03 7.29 -3.98
C VAL A 54 4.77 8.62 -3.88
N ASP A 55 5.32 9.06 -5.00
CA ASP A 55 5.79 10.43 -5.20
C ASP A 55 4.76 11.22 -6.02
N HIS A 56 4.67 12.51 -5.75
CA HIS A 56 3.80 13.41 -6.50
C HIS A 56 4.63 14.32 -7.40
N ILE A 57 4.38 14.26 -8.70
CA ILE A 57 5.03 15.11 -9.68
C ILE A 57 4.04 16.20 -10.07
N VAL A 58 4.43 17.46 -9.84
CA VAL A 58 3.69 18.63 -10.29
C VAL A 58 4.30 19.10 -11.61
N TYR A 59 3.47 19.30 -12.63
CA TYR A 59 3.91 19.69 -13.96
C TYR A 59 2.90 20.63 -14.64
N LEU A 60 3.38 21.41 -15.59
CA LEU A 60 2.53 22.22 -16.46
C LEU A 60 2.02 21.35 -17.59
N ALA A 61 0.72 21.40 -17.83
CA ALA A 61 0.06 20.67 -18.90
C ALA A 61 -0.81 21.62 -19.73
N PRO A 62 -0.91 21.41 -21.04
CA PRO A 62 -1.83 22.15 -21.89
C PRO A 62 -3.29 21.81 -21.56
N ASP A 63 -4.20 22.63 -22.09
CA ASP A 63 -5.64 22.34 -22.10
C ASP A 63 -5.93 21.04 -22.86
N GLU A 64 -6.66 20.11 -22.24
CA GLU A 64 -6.91 18.78 -22.82
C GLU A 64 -7.94 18.80 -23.96
N GLU A 65 -8.82 19.80 -23.99
CA GLU A 65 -9.86 19.93 -25.02
C GLU A 65 -9.31 20.33 -26.41
N HIS A 66 -8.03 20.73 -26.50
CA HIS A 66 -7.42 21.29 -27.70
C HIS A 66 -6.17 20.50 -28.18
N LEU A 67 -6.01 19.25 -27.72
CA LEU A 67 -4.80 18.42 -27.93
C LEU A 67 -4.83 17.52 -29.18
N ASP A 68 -5.50 17.93 -30.27
CA ASP A 68 -5.64 17.07 -31.44
C ASP A 68 -4.32 16.80 -32.20
N VAL A 69 -3.29 17.63 -32.02
CA VAL A 69 -1.94 17.40 -32.56
C VAL A 69 -0.88 17.94 -31.60
N ILE A 70 -0.03 17.05 -31.07
CA ILE A 70 1.15 17.44 -30.29
C ILE A 70 2.32 17.65 -31.27
N ASP A 71 2.63 18.90 -31.60
CA ASP A 71 3.88 19.25 -32.26
C ASP A 71 4.96 19.50 -31.19
N THR A 72 5.95 18.60 -31.09
CA THR A 72 7.02 18.70 -30.10
C THR A 72 8.18 19.63 -30.52
N GLU A 73 8.18 20.12 -31.76
CA GLU A 73 9.25 20.99 -32.28
C GLU A 73 8.97 22.49 -32.06
N GLN A 74 7.74 22.85 -31.65
CA GLN A 74 7.37 24.22 -31.33
C GLN A 74 7.03 24.44 -29.85
N PRO A 75 7.39 25.59 -29.26
CA PRO A 75 6.92 25.97 -27.94
C PRO A 75 5.39 26.03 -27.89
N PHE A 76 4.79 25.46 -26.85
CA PHE A 76 3.36 25.58 -26.60
C PHE A 76 2.99 27.02 -26.19
N ASP A 77 2.06 27.64 -26.90
CA ASP A 77 1.62 29.04 -26.71
C ASP A 77 0.21 29.18 -26.11
N GLY A 78 -0.47 28.05 -25.84
CA GLY A 78 -1.81 28.03 -25.25
C GLY A 78 -1.85 28.16 -23.73
N THR A 79 -3.06 28.09 -23.17
CA THR A 79 -3.29 28.13 -21.72
C THR A 79 -2.70 26.91 -21.03
N GLN A 80 -1.92 27.14 -19.98
CA GLN A 80 -1.27 26.11 -19.19
C GLN A 80 -1.98 25.93 -17.86
N PHE A 81 -2.11 24.68 -17.44
CA PHE A 81 -2.69 24.28 -16.16
C PHE A 81 -1.64 23.56 -15.32
N ILE A 82 -1.70 23.76 -14.01
CA ILE A 82 -0.91 22.96 -13.08
C ILE A 82 -1.64 21.62 -12.89
N LYS A 83 -0.96 20.53 -13.22
CA LYS A 83 -1.42 19.17 -12.97
C LYS A 83 -0.49 18.44 -12.01
N GLN A 84 -1.04 17.43 -11.35
CA GLN A 84 -0.31 16.56 -10.44
C GLN A 84 -0.53 15.11 -10.83
N ASN A 85 0.56 14.35 -10.95
CA ASN A 85 0.51 12.91 -11.22
C ASN A 85 1.12 12.15 -10.03
N ALA A 86 0.46 11.04 -9.65
CA ALA A 86 0.93 10.13 -8.62
C ALA A 86 1.80 9.03 -9.24
N ARG A 87 3.09 9.05 -8.94
CA ARG A 87 4.06 8.05 -9.39
C ARG A 87 4.27 7.02 -8.29
N ILE A 88 3.92 5.77 -8.55
CA ILE A 88 4.15 4.66 -7.61
C ILE A 88 5.62 4.29 -7.60
N ASN A 89 6.21 4.26 -6.41
CA ASN A 89 7.54 3.72 -6.14
C ASN A 89 7.42 2.22 -5.92
N TYR A 90 7.44 1.47 -7.02
CA TYR A 90 7.40 0.01 -7.01
C TYR A 90 8.58 -0.56 -6.22
N GLY A 91 8.35 -1.68 -5.52
CA GLY A 91 9.36 -2.26 -4.63
C GLY A 91 9.35 -1.67 -3.23
N ILE A 92 8.48 -0.71 -2.89
CA ILE A 92 8.30 -0.27 -1.51
C ILE A 92 6.81 -0.25 -1.16
N THR A 93 6.41 -1.09 -0.21
CA THR A 93 5.03 -1.13 0.29
C THR A 93 4.97 -1.08 1.80
N TYR A 94 4.02 -0.28 2.27
CA TYR A 94 3.66 -0.18 3.67
C TYR A 94 2.63 -1.27 3.98
N SER A 95 2.94 -2.09 4.96
CA SER A 95 2.09 -3.19 5.43
C SER A 95 1.72 -2.97 6.88
N VAL A 96 0.47 -3.21 7.25
CA VAL A 96 0.02 -3.16 8.65
C VAL A 96 0.41 -4.47 9.33
N THR A 97 0.99 -4.39 10.53
CA THR A 97 1.38 -5.56 11.33
C THR A 97 0.17 -6.39 11.78
N ILE A 98 0.36 -7.70 11.95
CA ILE A 98 -0.68 -8.56 12.53
C ILE A 98 -1.08 -8.09 13.94
N ASP A 99 -0.13 -7.61 14.74
CA ASP A 99 -0.41 -7.07 16.08
C ASP A 99 -1.34 -5.85 16.05
N ALA A 100 -1.18 -4.97 15.06
CA ALA A 100 -2.07 -3.83 14.87
C ALA A 100 -3.49 -4.27 14.46
N ILE A 101 -3.59 -5.29 13.59
CA ILE A 101 -4.89 -5.87 13.20
C ILE A 101 -5.57 -6.50 14.42
N LEU A 102 -4.86 -7.34 15.18
CA LEU A 102 -5.39 -8.01 16.36
C LEU A 102 -5.85 -7.00 17.43
N ARG A 103 -5.06 -5.96 17.67
CA ARG A 103 -5.44 -4.88 18.58
C ARG A 103 -6.66 -4.12 18.09
N PHE A 104 -6.73 -3.76 16.81
CA PHE A 104 -7.92 -3.11 16.22
C PHE A 104 -9.18 -3.96 16.43
N LEU A 105 -9.08 -5.27 16.16
CA LEU A 105 -10.18 -6.22 16.36
C LEU A 105 -10.60 -6.29 17.83
N LYS A 106 -9.63 -6.35 18.74
CA LYS A 106 -9.88 -6.39 20.20
C LYS A 106 -10.54 -5.12 20.71
N GLU A 107 -10.03 -3.96 20.32
CA GLU A 107 -10.52 -2.64 20.76
C GLU A 107 -11.91 -2.31 20.20
N ASN A 108 -12.27 -2.87 19.04
CA ASN A 108 -13.55 -2.58 18.38
C ASN A 108 -14.53 -3.76 18.42
N LYS A 109 -14.26 -4.79 19.23
CA LYS A 109 -15.05 -6.03 19.28
C LYS A 109 -16.55 -5.77 19.40
N GLU A 110 -16.99 -4.99 20.38
CA GLU A 110 -18.42 -4.72 20.61
C GLU A 110 -19.09 -4.07 19.38
N LYS A 111 -18.42 -3.10 18.75
CA LYS A 111 -18.93 -2.43 17.55
C LYS A 111 -19.00 -3.38 16.36
N LEU A 112 -18.02 -4.26 16.21
CA LEU A 112 -17.97 -5.26 15.15
C LEU A 112 -19.09 -6.31 15.34
N GLU A 113 -19.30 -6.78 16.56
CA GLU A 113 -20.38 -7.72 16.89
C GLU A 113 -21.76 -7.11 16.66
N GLN A 114 -21.97 -5.84 17.02
CA GLN A 114 -23.20 -5.09 16.70
C GLN A 114 -23.42 -4.96 15.19
N ALA A 115 -22.35 -4.91 14.39
CA ALA A 115 -22.41 -4.92 12.94
C ALA A 115 -22.55 -6.33 12.32
N GLY A 116 -22.66 -7.37 13.15
CA GLY A 116 -22.79 -8.76 12.70
C GLY A 116 -21.46 -9.46 12.38
N VAL A 117 -20.32 -8.87 12.75
CA VAL A 117 -18.99 -9.46 12.59
C VAL A 117 -18.54 -10.08 13.91
N TYR A 118 -18.54 -11.41 13.99
CA TYR A 118 -18.15 -12.15 15.18
C TYR A 118 -16.70 -12.63 15.06
N ILE A 119 -15.89 -12.33 16.06
CA ILE A 119 -14.47 -12.70 16.10
C ILE A 119 -14.33 -13.89 17.07
N ASP A 120 -14.04 -15.08 16.54
CA ASP A 120 -13.73 -16.25 17.36
C ASP A 120 -12.34 -16.09 17.99
N GLN A 121 -12.25 -16.30 19.31
CA GLN A 121 -11.02 -16.12 20.10
C GLN A 121 -10.41 -17.47 20.47
N GLN A 122 -10.44 -18.46 19.57
CA GLN A 122 -9.63 -19.66 19.80
C GLN A 122 -8.15 -19.28 19.80
N GLN A 123 -7.50 -19.60 20.92
CA GLN A 123 -6.19 -19.15 21.35
C GLN A 123 -5.10 -19.33 20.29
N TYR A 124 -4.41 -18.23 19.96
CA TYR A 124 -3.09 -18.23 19.33
C TYR A 124 -2.01 -18.08 20.41
#